data_AF-A0A191WI47-F1
#
_entry.id   AF-A0A191WI47-F1
#
_cell.length_a   1.000
_cell.length_b   1.000
_cell.length_c   1.000
_cell.angle_alpha   90.00
_cell.angle_beta   90.00
_cell.angle_gamma   90.00
#
_symmetry.space_group_name_H-M   'P 1'
#
loop_
_entity.id
_entity.type
_entity.pdbx_description
1 polymer ?
#
loop_
_entity_poly.entity_id
_entity_poly.type
_entity_poly.pdbx_seq_one_letter_code
_entity_poly.pdbx_strand_id
1 'polypeptide(L)'
;MGRRLLTHVRAGHPMTGREAPTDVVRARLVEAVRALPSDLSAAEVLDRVPVMALVASHEDAAKAYGGVVSTLERAELDRVRPMQGAAPKHTSRSYRWLSVIALVLAMSAPALILTGRTGNAALDPISGALPAGLLMAASFGLFVWLEPRRTSNPLFHAGNFSAVMFVFFPVVWALGVFVVAGESEELPYAPLAVFGLVLQILSIVGCLVLAVFAFRHDRERPRWAAGRKVRTSSALPSEIAESPEYRAKLDHRLTEWRRHVHGVSTAGERAALLAAELDAVHLLAERGTITAEQRVDAEQRVRARTDWS
;
A
#
# COMPACT_ATOMS: atom_id res chain seq x y z
N MET A 1 -36.40 13.57 12.11
CA MET A 1 -35.71 12.39 11.58
C MET A 1 -34.42 12.85 10.91
N GLY A 2 -33.20 12.70 11.42
CA GLY A 2 -32.62 12.01 12.55
C GLY A 2 -31.11 11.99 12.29
N ARG A 3 -30.49 13.18 12.25
CA ARG A 3 -29.06 13.43 11.98
C ARG A 3 -28.50 14.18 13.19
N ARG A 4 -27.65 13.51 13.98
CA ARG A 4 -26.78 13.96 15.09
C ARG A 4 -26.26 12.64 15.70
N LEU A 5 -24.98 12.37 15.97
CA LEU A 5 -24.04 12.96 16.94
C LEU A 5 -22.92 11.86 17.00
N LEU A 6 -21.61 12.09 16.86
CA LEU A 6 -20.70 12.63 17.87
C LEU A 6 -19.28 12.79 17.30
N THR A 7 -18.76 14.00 17.45
CA THR A 7 -17.35 14.35 17.63
C THR A 7 -16.92 14.09 19.09
N HIS A 8 -15.60 13.96 19.30
CA HIS A 8 -14.86 13.98 20.57
C HIS A 8 -14.86 12.72 21.45
N VAL A 9 -13.74 11.98 21.39
CA VAL A 9 -13.21 11.28 22.57
C VAL A 9 -11.92 11.98 23.01
N ARG A 10 -12.00 12.49 24.23
CA ARG A 10 -11.02 13.25 25.00
C ARG A 10 -10.03 12.28 25.65
N ALA A 11 -8.79 12.73 25.81
CA ALA A 11 -7.72 12.02 26.49
C ALA A 11 -8.05 11.70 27.97
N GLY A 12 -7.54 10.56 28.43
CA GLY A 12 -7.09 10.34 29.81
C GLY A 12 -8.13 9.79 30.79
N HIS A 13 -8.23 8.46 30.87
CA HIS A 13 -8.58 7.76 32.12
C HIS A 13 -7.52 6.69 32.42
N PRO A 14 -7.03 6.58 33.67
CA PRO A 14 -6.03 5.61 34.07
C PRO A 14 -6.64 4.20 34.01
N MET A 15 -6.05 3.31 33.21
CA MET A 15 -6.41 1.90 33.12
C MET A 15 -6.00 1.14 34.39
N THR A 16 -6.78 1.28 35.46
CA THR A 16 -6.78 0.34 36.57
C THR A 16 -7.85 -0.72 36.30
N GLY A 17 -7.46 -1.78 35.58
CA GLY A 17 -8.37 -2.86 35.20
C GLY A 17 -7.80 -3.69 34.06
N ARG A 18 -6.66 -4.35 34.29
CA ARG A 18 -6.17 -5.40 33.38
C ARG A 18 -7.07 -6.61 33.63
N GLU A 19 -8.19 -6.72 32.92
CA GLU A 19 -8.94 -7.97 32.82
C GLU A 19 -7.94 -9.08 32.47
N ALA A 20 -8.06 -10.24 33.12
CA ALA A 20 -7.13 -11.33 32.85
C ALA A 20 -7.24 -11.70 31.37
N PRO A 21 -6.11 -11.95 30.66
CA PRO A 21 -6.13 -12.28 29.23
C PRO A 21 -7.13 -13.37 28.85
N THR A 22 -7.39 -14.31 29.78
CA THR A 22 -8.36 -15.40 29.66
C THR A 22 -9.82 -14.91 29.52
N ASP A 23 -10.21 -13.85 30.23
CA ASP A 23 -11.59 -13.34 30.21
C ASP A 23 -11.92 -12.70 28.86
N VAL A 24 -10.96 -11.98 28.27
CA VAL A 24 -11.09 -11.35 26.96
C VAL A 24 -11.18 -12.40 25.84
N VAL A 25 -10.35 -13.45 25.90
CA VAL A 25 -10.39 -14.55 24.92
C VAL A 25 -11.73 -15.27 24.99
N ARG A 26 -12.20 -15.59 26.20
CA ARG A 26 -13.50 -16.25 26.38
C ARG A 26 -14.66 -15.40 25.88
N ALA A 27 -14.65 -14.09 26.14
CA ALA A 27 -15.67 -13.17 25.64
C ALA A 27 -15.74 -13.16 24.10
N ARG A 28 -14.59 -13.11 23.42
CA ARG A 28 -14.49 -13.20 21.96
C ARG A 28 -15.00 -14.54 21.41
N LEU A 29 -14.68 -15.64 22.09
CA LEU A 29 -15.17 -16.97 21.71
C LEU A 29 -16.69 -17.07 21.84
N VAL A 30 -17.26 -16.57 22.94
CA VAL A 30 -18.72 -16.52 23.14
C VAL A 30 -19.40 -15.74 22.02
N GLU A 31 -18.85 -14.58 21.66
CA GLU A 31 -19.36 -13.78 20.54
C GLU A 31 -19.26 -14.53 19.20
N ALA A 32 -18.11 -15.14 18.90
CA ALA A 32 -17.90 -15.92 17.69
C ALA A 32 -18.87 -17.12 17.59
N VAL A 33 -19.04 -17.87 18.68
CA VAL A 33 -19.95 -19.02 18.76
C VAL A 33 -21.42 -18.59 18.59
N ARG A 34 -21.82 -17.44 19.15
CA ARG A 34 -23.17 -16.88 18.98
C ARG A 34 -23.43 -16.41 17.55
N ALA A 35 -22.39 -15.92 16.86
CA ALA A 35 -22.49 -15.44 15.48
C ALA A 35 -22.58 -16.58 14.43
N LEU A 36 -22.30 -17.83 14.82
CA LEU A 36 -22.42 -18.96 13.91
C LEU A 36 -23.89 -19.21 13.51
N PRO A 37 -24.19 -19.42 12.22
CA PRO A 37 -25.53 -19.80 11.78
C PRO A 37 -26.04 -21.07 12.48
N SER A 38 -27.34 -21.12 12.77
CA SER A 38 -27.97 -22.23 13.51
C SER A 38 -28.26 -23.47 12.66
N ASP A 39 -28.16 -23.35 11.35
CA ASP A 39 -28.39 -24.38 10.33
C ASP A 39 -27.15 -25.20 9.99
N LEU A 40 -25.97 -24.83 10.52
CA LEU A 40 -24.74 -25.60 10.31
C LEU A 40 -24.78 -26.94 11.03
N SER A 41 -24.26 -27.97 10.37
CA SER A 41 -24.06 -29.28 10.98
C SER A 41 -22.96 -29.27 12.04
N ALA A 42 -23.00 -30.25 12.95
CA ALA A 42 -21.98 -30.42 13.98
C ALA A 42 -20.55 -30.51 13.39
N ALA A 43 -20.38 -31.19 12.25
CA ALA A 43 -19.10 -31.31 11.56
C ALA A 43 -18.60 -29.94 11.05
N GLU A 44 -19.45 -29.18 10.35
CA GLU A 44 -19.08 -27.86 9.81
C GLU A 44 -18.73 -26.85 10.91
N VAL A 45 -19.39 -26.96 12.07
CA VAL A 45 -19.12 -26.09 13.21
C VAL A 45 -17.80 -26.45 13.89
N LEU A 46 -17.50 -27.74 14.02
CA LEU A 46 -16.24 -28.22 14.58
C LEU A 46 -15.04 -27.85 13.69
N ASP A 47 -15.19 -27.88 12.36
CA ASP A 47 -14.13 -27.47 11.42
C ASP A 47 -13.74 -25.98 11.55
N ARG A 48 -14.63 -25.14 12.10
CA ARG A 48 -14.37 -23.72 12.35
C ARG A 48 -13.63 -23.44 13.65
N VAL A 49 -13.57 -24.41 14.58
CA VAL A 49 -12.97 -24.23 15.92
C VAL A 49 -11.53 -23.73 15.86
N PRO A 50 -10.62 -24.31 15.05
CA PRO A 50 -9.22 -23.89 15.04
C PRO A 50 -9.05 -22.42 14.65
N VAL A 51 -9.83 -21.94 13.68
CA VAL A 51 -9.78 -20.53 13.22
C VAL A 51 -10.38 -19.60 14.28
N MET A 52 -11.52 -19.97 14.89
CA MET A 52 -12.14 -19.19 15.97
C MET A 52 -11.20 -19.05 17.16
N ALA A 53 -10.60 -20.15 17.61
CA ALA A 53 -9.65 -20.17 18.71
C ALA A 53 -8.39 -19.35 18.41
N LEU A 54 -7.86 -19.44 17.18
CA LEU A 54 -6.70 -18.68 16.75
C LEU A 54 -6.99 -17.17 16.76
N VAL A 55 -8.10 -16.73 16.17
CA VAL A 55 -8.48 -15.32 16.13
C VAL A 55 -8.83 -14.78 17.52
N ALA A 56 -9.40 -15.59 18.40
CA ALA A 56 -9.70 -15.16 19.76
C ALA A 56 -8.44 -15.00 20.62
N SER A 57 -7.50 -15.96 20.53
CA SER A 57 -6.31 -16.04 21.39
C SER A 57 -5.09 -15.25 20.89
N HIS A 58 -4.95 -15.03 19.58
CA HIS A 58 -3.79 -14.34 19.00
C HIS A 58 -4.20 -13.00 18.38
N GLU A 59 -3.79 -11.90 19.00
CA GLU A 59 -4.16 -10.55 18.55
C GLU A 59 -3.65 -10.23 17.14
N ASP A 60 -2.42 -10.62 16.82
CA ASP A 60 -1.85 -10.39 15.49
C ASP A 60 -2.51 -11.26 14.42
N ALA A 61 -2.90 -12.50 14.77
CA ALA A 61 -3.67 -13.35 13.88
C ALA A 61 -5.07 -12.76 13.62
N ALA A 62 -5.71 -12.19 14.65
CA ALA A 62 -7.00 -11.51 14.52
C ALA A 62 -6.92 -10.31 13.55
N LYS A 63 -5.87 -9.49 13.67
CA LYS A 63 -5.61 -8.36 12.75
C LYS A 63 -5.35 -8.85 11.32
N ALA A 64 -4.63 -9.97 11.17
CA ALA A 64 -4.27 -10.52 9.87
C ALA A 64 -5.43 -11.26 9.16
N TYR A 65 -6.38 -11.83 9.91
CA TYR A 65 -7.46 -12.67 9.38
C TYR A 65 -8.23 -12.02 8.23
N GLY A 66 -8.70 -10.78 8.43
CA GLY A 66 -9.41 -10.04 7.37
C GLY A 66 -8.53 -9.78 6.13
N GLY A 67 -7.22 -9.64 6.32
CA GLY A 67 -6.25 -9.54 5.23
C GLY A 67 -6.10 -10.83 4.43
N VAL A 68 -6.05 -11.98 5.12
CA VAL A 68 -5.96 -13.31 4.49
C VAL A 68 -7.20 -13.59 3.65
N VAL A 69 -8.39 -13.43 4.21
CA VAL A 69 -9.67 -13.64 3.52
C VAL A 69 -9.80 -12.69 2.33
N SER A 70 -9.60 -11.38 2.55
CA SER A 70 -9.72 -10.40 1.47
C SER A 70 -8.69 -10.56 0.35
N THR A 71 -7.53 -11.15 0.63
CA THR A 71 -6.53 -11.45 -0.41
C THR A 71 -7.01 -12.56 -1.33
N LEU A 72 -7.61 -13.62 -0.77
CA LEU A 72 -8.20 -14.70 -1.56
C LEU A 72 -9.43 -14.23 -2.33
N GLU A 73 -10.33 -13.48 -1.67
CA GLU A 73 -11.51 -12.88 -2.32
C GLU A 73 -11.11 -12.03 -3.53
N ARG A 74 -10.07 -11.20 -3.39
CA ARG A 74 -9.57 -10.38 -4.50
C ARG A 74 -9.01 -11.23 -5.63
N ALA A 75 -8.27 -12.29 -5.32
CA ALA A 75 -7.73 -13.19 -6.33
C ALA A 75 -8.83 -13.90 -7.13
N GLU A 76 -9.91 -14.34 -6.47
CA GLU A 76 -11.04 -14.97 -7.16
C GLU A 76 -11.91 -13.96 -7.91
N LEU A 77 -12.08 -12.76 -7.34
CA LEU A 77 -12.76 -11.67 -8.04
C LEU A 77 -11.97 -11.24 -9.30
N ASP A 78 -10.64 -11.32 -9.28
CA ASP A 78 -9.78 -11.12 -10.45
C ASP A 78 -9.94 -12.19 -11.51
N ARG A 79 -10.12 -13.46 -11.11
CA ARG A 79 -10.41 -14.56 -12.03
C ARG A 79 -11.75 -14.38 -12.73
N VAL A 80 -12.79 -13.98 -12.00
CA VAL A 80 -14.17 -13.94 -12.49
C VAL A 80 -14.46 -12.64 -13.24
N ARG A 81 -14.00 -11.50 -12.72
CA ARG A 81 -14.24 -10.17 -13.28
C ARG A 81 -12.92 -9.44 -13.50
N PRO A 82 -12.05 -9.91 -14.41
CA PRO A 82 -10.74 -9.32 -14.60
C PRO A 82 -10.86 -7.80 -14.82
N MET A 83 -10.11 -7.04 -14.02
CA MET A 83 -10.11 -5.59 -14.14
C MET A 83 -9.49 -5.19 -15.48
N GLN A 84 -10.29 -4.55 -16.33
CA GLN A 84 -9.75 -3.93 -17.54
C GLN A 84 -8.80 -2.78 -17.14
N GLY A 85 -7.54 -2.89 -17.53
CA GLY A 85 -6.48 -1.92 -17.21
C GLY A 85 -5.79 -2.08 -15.85
N ALA A 86 -5.91 -3.23 -15.17
CA ALA A 86 -5.35 -3.44 -13.82
C ALA A 86 -3.83 -3.60 -13.75
N ALA A 87 -3.18 -4.02 -14.82
CA ALA A 87 -1.73 -4.16 -14.84
C ALA A 87 -1.10 -2.80 -15.19
N PRO A 88 -0.21 -2.23 -14.36
CA PRO A 88 0.71 -1.22 -14.86
C PRO A 88 1.47 -1.89 -16.01
N LYS A 89 1.31 -1.40 -17.24
CA LYS A 89 2.08 -1.88 -18.38
C LYS A 89 3.55 -1.80 -17.97
N HIS A 90 4.23 -2.95 -17.86
CA HIS A 90 5.64 -3.00 -17.49
C HIS A 90 6.40 -2.00 -18.36
N THR A 91 7.04 -1.01 -17.74
CA THR A 91 7.87 -0.06 -18.48
C THR A 91 9.07 -0.81 -19.04
N SER A 92 9.32 -0.67 -20.34
CA SER A 92 10.49 -1.28 -20.98
C SER A 92 11.80 -0.75 -20.37
N ARG A 93 12.91 -1.49 -20.53
CA ARG A 93 14.25 -1.04 -20.10
C ARG A 93 14.60 0.35 -20.66
N SER A 94 14.17 0.66 -21.88
CA SER A 94 14.39 1.95 -22.53
C SER A 94 13.74 3.10 -21.76
N TYR A 95 12.55 2.89 -21.17
CA TYR A 95 11.86 3.90 -20.37
C TYR A 95 12.64 4.27 -19.10
N ARG A 96 13.26 3.26 -18.47
CA ARG A 96 14.10 3.46 -17.28
C ARG A 96 15.34 4.29 -17.62
N TRP A 97 16.02 3.98 -18.73
CA TRP A 97 17.18 4.75 -19.19
C TRP A 97 16.84 6.18 -19.56
N LEU A 98 15.71 6.40 -20.25
CA LEU A 98 15.23 7.76 -20.56
C LEU A 98 14.93 8.58 -19.31
N SER A 99 14.43 7.94 -18.24
CA SER A 99 14.22 8.60 -16.95
C SER A 99 15.54 9.04 -16.30
N VAL A 100 16.57 8.19 -16.36
CA VAL A 100 17.91 8.52 -15.86
C VAL A 100 18.54 9.64 -16.70
N ILE A 101 18.42 9.58 -18.02
CA ILE A 101 18.91 10.62 -18.93
C ILE A 101 18.24 11.96 -18.61
N ALA A 102 16.91 11.99 -18.45
CA ALA A 102 16.19 13.20 -18.09
C ALA A 102 16.69 13.82 -16.78
N LEU A 103 16.99 12.98 -15.78
CA LEU A 103 17.55 13.38 -14.48
C LEU A 103 18.95 14.00 -14.62
N VAL A 104 19.82 13.33 -15.37
CA VAL A 104 21.19 13.80 -15.62
C VAL A 104 21.15 15.15 -16.32
N LEU A 105 20.36 15.28 -17.40
CA LEU A 105 20.19 16.55 -18.11
C LEU A 105 19.65 17.67 -17.19
N ALA A 106 18.67 17.35 -16.34
CA ALA A 106 18.09 18.30 -15.40
C ALA A 106 19.13 18.85 -14.41
N MET A 107 20.11 18.03 -14.02
CA MET A 107 21.14 18.41 -13.06
C MET A 107 22.38 19.02 -13.71
N SER A 108 22.72 18.59 -14.92
CA SER A 108 23.80 19.18 -15.70
C SER A 108 23.52 20.63 -16.07
N ALA A 109 22.26 20.98 -16.37
CA ALA A 109 21.90 22.35 -16.75
C ALA A 109 22.30 23.43 -15.71
N PRO A 110 21.88 23.36 -14.43
CA PRO A 110 22.31 24.31 -13.42
C PRO A 110 23.81 24.16 -13.10
N ALA A 111 24.38 22.96 -13.21
CA ALA A 111 25.81 22.75 -12.94
C ALA A 111 26.72 23.52 -13.92
N LEU A 112 26.30 23.72 -15.18
CA LEU A 112 27.05 24.51 -16.16
C LEU A 112 27.24 25.97 -15.76
N ILE A 113 26.29 26.53 -14.99
CA ILE A 113 26.26 27.96 -14.63
C ILE A 113 26.63 28.17 -13.16
N LEU A 114 26.33 27.21 -12.26
CA LEU A 114 26.50 27.38 -10.81
C LEU A 114 27.86 26.93 -10.25
N THR A 115 28.66 26.16 -10.99
CA THR A 115 29.91 25.56 -10.45
C THR A 115 31.12 26.50 -10.37
N GLY A 116 30.92 27.81 -10.48
CA GLY A 116 31.98 28.83 -10.49
C GLY A 116 32.47 29.36 -9.13
N ARG A 117 32.32 28.63 -8.02
CA ARG A 117 32.62 29.18 -6.67
C ARG A 117 34.13 29.35 -6.36
N THR A 118 35.02 28.98 -7.28
CA THR A 118 36.49 29.11 -7.17
C THR A 118 37.13 29.91 -8.32
N GLY A 119 36.34 30.62 -9.13
CA GLY A 119 36.85 31.44 -10.25
C GLY A 119 36.98 30.72 -11.59
N ASN A 120 36.61 29.43 -11.67
CA ASN A 120 36.51 28.67 -12.92
C ASN A 120 35.13 28.03 -13.02
N ALA A 121 34.10 28.81 -13.37
CA ALA A 121 32.87 28.20 -13.90
C ALA A 121 33.23 27.45 -15.20
N ALA A 122 32.57 26.33 -15.48
CA ALA A 122 32.79 25.62 -16.75
C ALA A 122 32.47 26.52 -17.96
N LEU A 123 31.48 27.40 -17.79
CA LEU A 123 31.13 28.49 -18.71
C LEU A 123 30.74 29.72 -17.89
N ASP A 124 31.08 30.90 -18.39
CA ASP A 124 30.54 32.17 -17.90
C ASP A 124 28.99 32.18 -17.99
N PRO A 125 28.24 32.82 -17.07
CA PRO A 125 26.78 32.82 -17.09
C PRO A 125 26.14 33.21 -18.43
N ILE A 126 26.70 34.18 -19.15
CA ILE A 126 26.18 34.62 -20.46
C ILE A 126 26.40 33.53 -21.51
N SER A 127 27.61 32.97 -21.58
CA SER A 127 27.95 31.91 -22.54
C SER A 127 27.24 30.58 -22.23
N GLY A 128 27.00 30.30 -20.95
CA GLY A 128 26.34 29.10 -20.45
C GLY A 128 24.81 29.13 -20.53
N ALA A 129 24.19 30.31 -20.68
CA ALA A 129 22.74 30.46 -20.63
C ALA A 129 22.00 29.65 -21.70
N LEU A 130 22.54 29.62 -22.93
CA LEU A 130 21.93 28.90 -24.05
C LEU A 130 22.08 27.38 -23.91
N PRO A 131 23.29 26.81 -23.69
CA PRO A 131 23.44 25.38 -23.42
C PRO A 131 22.59 24.90 -22.24
N ALA A 132 22.55 25.65 -21.14
CA ALA A 132 21.71 25.31 -20.00
C ALA A 132 20.22 25.34 -20.33
N GLY A 133 19.76 26.37 -21.06
CA GLY A 133 18.37 26.48 -21.53
C GLY A 133 17.95 25.30 -22.41
N LEU A 134 18.83 24.86 -23.33
CA LEU A 134 18.58 23.68 -24.17
C LEU A 134 18.50 22.39 -23.34
N LEU A 135 19.39 22.20 -22.36
CA LEU A 135 19.35 21.04 -21.47
C LEU A 135 18.08 21.02 -20.61
N MET A 136 17.65 22.17 -20.10
CA MET A 136 16.38 22.31 -19.36
C MET A 136 15.18 21.99 -20.23
N ALA A 137 15.15 22.52 -21.46
CA ALA A 137 14.06 22.26 -22.41
C ALA A 137 13.99 20.78 -22.81
N ALA A 138 15.14 20.16 -23.09
CA ALA A 138 15.21 18.73 -23.40
C ALA A 138 14.77 17.86 -22.21
N SER A 139 15.23 18.19 -21.00
CA SER A 139 14.82 17.51 -19.77
C SER A 139 13.31 17.66 -19.52
N PHE A 140 12.77 18.87 -19.68
CA PHE A 140 11.33 19.14 -19.57
C PHE A 140 10.52 18.33 -20.60
N GLY A 141 10.94 18.31 -21.88
CA GLY A 141 10.29 17.50 -22.91
C GLY A 141 10.28 16.01 -22.57
N LEU A 142 11.39 15.48 -22.02
CA LEU A 142 11.44 14.12 -21.52
C LEU A 142 10.50 13.92 -20.33
N PHE A 143 10.41 14.86 -19.38
CA PHE A 143 9.47 14.77 -18.27
C PHE A 143 8.01 14.75 -18.72
N VAL A 144 7.64 15.58 -19.71
CA VAL A 144 6.29 15.56 -20.33
C VAL A 144 6.02 14.20 -20.96
N TRP A 145 6.97 13.64 -21.71
CA TRP A 145 6.80 12.34 -22.35
C TRP A 145 6.75 11.17 -21.34
N LEU A 146 7.48 11.29 -20.23
CA LEU A 146 7.55 10.30 -19.16
C LEU A 146 6.41 10.44 -18.12
N GLU A 147 5.61 11.49 -18.18
CA GLU A 147 4.52 11.70 -17.21
C GLU A 147 3.43 10.60 -17.30
N PRO A 148 2.91 10.24 -18.49
CA PRO A 148 1.76 9.34 -18.60
C PRO A 148 2.01 7.91 -18.12
N ARG A 149 3.28 7.47 -18.07
CA ARG A 149 3.67 6.13 -17.60
C ARG A 149 4.59 6.18 -16.37
N ARG A 150 4.73 7.35 -15.75
CA ARG A 150 5.55 7.59 -14.55
C ARG A 150 5.27 6.56 -13.46
N THR A 151 4.00 6.25 -13.24
CA THR A 151 3.54 5.36 -12.15
C THR A 151 3.83 3.88 -12.37
N SER A 152 4.23 3.48 -13.58
CA SER A 152 4.56 2.09 -13.92
C SER A 152 6.07 1.82 -13.84
N ASN A 153 6.88 2.86 -13.65
CA ASN A 153 8.33 2.73 -13.55
C ASN A 153 8.73 2.47 -12.08
N PRO A 154 9.45 1.37 -11.77
CA PRO A 154 9.85 1.05 -10.41
C PRO A 154 10.67 2.15 -9.72
N LEU A 155 11.37 3.01 -10.48
CA LEU A 155 12.09 4.18 -9.95
C LEU A 155 11.14 5.20 -9.28
N PHE A 156 9.90 5.30 -9.74
CA PHE A 156 8.88 6.22 -9.22
C PHE A 156 7.88 5.53 -8.28
N HIS A 157 7.99 4.20 -8.11
CA HIS A 157 7.01 3.36 -7.42
C HIS A 157 7.32 3.11 -5.94
N ALA A 158 8.61 3.08 -5.57
CA ALA A 158 9.06 2.55 -4.28
C ALA A 158 9.64 3.56 -3.29
N GLY A 159 9.77 4.85 -3.62
CA GLY A 159 10.22 5.84 -2.64
C GLY A 159 10.72 7.15 -3.25
N ASN A 160 10.34 8.27 -2.62
CA ASN A 160 10.87 9.65 -2.73
C ASN A 160 10.92 10.34 -4.11
N PHE A 161 10.86 9.61 -5.23
CA PHE A 161 10.81 10.13 -6.60
C PHE A 161 9.35 10.31 -7.04
N SER A 162 8.64 11.23 -6.39
CA SER A 162 7.20 11.54 -6.62
C SER A 162 7.03 12.87 -7.38
N ALA A 163 5.80 13.42 -7.46
CA ALA A 163 5.51 14.76 -8.00
C ALA A 163 6.40 15.87 -7.41
N VAL A 164 6.97 15.64 -6.21
CA VAL A 164 7.95 16.50 -5.56
C VAL A 164 9.16 16.82 -6.45
N MET A 165 9.58 15.93 -7.35
CA MET A 165 10.70 16.20 -8.27
C MET A 165 10.41 17.33 -9.26
N PHE A 166 9.16 17.44 -9.70
CA PHE A 166 8.70 18.53 -10.56
C PHE A 166 8.59 19.85 -9.80
N VAL A 167 8.78 19.85 -8.48
CA VAL A 167 8.99 21.07 -7.68
C VAL A 167 10.48 21.30 -7.44
N PHE A 168 11.22 20.25 -7.11
CA PHE A 168 12.65 20.32 -6.84
C PHE A 168 13.45 20.90 -8.03
N PHE A 169 13.24 20.37 -9.25
CA PHE A 169 13.99 20.84 -10.42
C PHE A 169 13.75 22.31 -10.76
N PRO A 170 12.49 22.80 -10.84
CA PRO A 170 12.23 24.22 -11.03
C PRO A 170 12.88 25.12 -9.99
N VAL A 171 12.94 24.71 -8.72
CA VAL A 171 13.61 25.48 -7.66
C VAL A 171 15.11 25.57 -7.93
N VAL A 172 15.78 24.46 -8.27
CA VAL A 172 17.21 24.47 -8.60
C VAL A 172 17.48 25.27 -9.88
N TRP A 173 16.63 25.11 -10.90
CA TRP A 173 16.73 25.85 -12.16
C TRP A 173 16.53 27.35 -11.99
N ALA A 174 15.62 27.76 -11.10
CA ALA A 174 15.41 29.17 -10.77
C ALA A 174 16.67 29.84 -10.20
N LEU A 175 17.52 29.10 -9.47
CA LEU A 175 18.82 29.61 -9.04
C LEU A 175 19.74 29.89 -10.24
N GLY A 176 19.76 29.00 -11.25
CA GLY A 176 20.51 29.22 -12.49
C GLY A 176 20.01 30.44 -13.27
N VAL A 177 18.68 30.58 -13.40
CA VAL A 177 18.05 31.76 -14.02
C VAL A 177 18.42 33.04 -13.28
N PHE A 178 18.43 33.03 -11.94
CA PHE A 178 18.80 34.20 -11.15
C PHE A 178 20.26 34.62 -11.39
N VAL A 179 21.17 33.66 -11.53
CA VAL A 179 22.58 33.95 -11.85
C VAL A 179 22.71 34.59 -13.24
N VAL A 180 22.06 34.02 -14.27
CA VAL A 180 22.09 34.62 -15.62
C VAL A 180 21.43 35.99 -15.66
N ALA A 181 20.29 36.15 -14.98
CA ALA A 181 19.57 37.44 -14.92
C ALA A 181 20.33 38.52 -14.13
N GLY A 182 21.24 38.11 -13.22
CA GLY A 182 22.13 39.01 -12.50
C GLY A 182 23.12 39.75 -13.39
N GLU A 183 23.46 39.19 -14.56
CA GLU A 183 24.31 39.82 -15.59
C GLU A 183 23.50 40.79 -16.48
N SER A 184 22.64 41.60 -15.86
CA SER A 184 21.64 42.43 -16.56
C SER A 184 22.22 43.47 -17.50
N GLU A 185 23.46 43.89 -17.28
CA GLU A 185 24.15 44.88 -18.12
C GLU A 185 24.67 44.29 -19.44
N GLU A 186 25.01 43.00 -19.46
CA GLU A 186 25.59 42.32 -20.62
C GLU A 186 24.52 41.64 -21.50
N LEU A 187 23.39 41.25 -20.89
CA LEU A 187 22.27 40.59 -21.57
C LEU A 187 21.75 41.30 -22.84
N PRO A 188 21.60 42.64 -22.88
CA PRO A 188 21.12 43.34 -24.08
C PRO A 188 22.03 43.15 -25.31
N TYR A 189 23.31 42.84 -25.08
CA TYR A 189 24.32 42.67 -26.12
C TYR A 189 24.56 41.19 -26.49
N ALA A 190 23.91 40.26 -25.78
CA ALA A 190 24.06 38.82 -25.96
C ALA A 190 22.72 38.15 -26.31
N PRO A 191 22.24 38.25 -27.57
CA PRO A 191 20.92 37.74 -27.97
C PRO A 191 20.75 36.23 -27.76
N LEU A 192 21.83 35.45 -27.88
CA LEU A 192 21.83 34.01 -27.59
C LEU A 192 21.58 33.73 -26.09
N ALA A 193 22.12 34.56 -25.20
CA ALA A 193 21.90 34.43 -23.77
C ALA A 193 20.45 34.76 -23.40
N VAL A 194 19.86 35.78 -24.04
CA VAL A 194 18.43 36.10 -23.89
C VAL A 194 17.55 34.93 -24.34
N PHE A 195 17.84 34.31 -25.49
CA PHE A 195 17.08 33.13 -25.94
C PHE A 195 17.24 31.95 -24.97
N GLY A 196 18.46 31.70 -24.48
CA GLY A 196 18.74 30.73 -23.43
C GLY A 196 17.91 30.98 -22.17
N LEU A 197 17.90 32.22 -21.68
CA LEU A 197 17.14 32.64 -20.50
C LEU A 197 15.63 32.41 -20.69
N VAL A 198 15.07 32.75 -21.86
CA VAL A 198 13.67 32.48 -22.18
C VAL A 198 13.36 30.98 -22.14
N LEU A 199 14.22 30.13 -22.72
CA LEU A 199 14.06 28.68 -22.65
C LEU A 199 14.10 28.17 -21.20
N GLN A 200 14.98 28.72 -20.38
CA GLN A 200 15.07 28.36 -18.97
C GLN A 200 13.76 28.70 -18.23
N ILE A 201 13.26 29.93 -18.39
CA ILE A 201 12.01 30.40 -17.77
C ILE A 201 10.82 29.53 -18.21
N LEU A 202 10.66 29.28 -19.52
CA LEU A 202 9.57 28.46 -20.04
C LEU A 202 9.63 27.03 -19.50
N SER A 203 10.83 26.45 -19.38
CA SER A 203 11.02 25.11 -18.83
C SER A 203 10.64 25.03 -17.34
N ILE A 204 10.97 26.06 -16.55
CA ILE A 204 10.56 26.19 -15.14
C ILE A 204 9.04 26.23 -15.04
N VAL A 205 8.40 27.13 -15.78
CA VAL A 205 6.93 27.28 -15.77
C VAL A 205 6.25 25.98 -16.20
N GLY A 206 6.69 25.38 -17.31
CA GLY A 206 6.14 24.12 -17.80
C GLY A 206 6.28 22.99 -16.79
N CYS A 207 7.43 22.88 -16.13
CA CYS A 207 7.68 21.84 -15.12
C CYS A 207 6.83 22.04 -13.85
N LEU A 208 6.58 23.30 -13.43
CA LEU A 208 5.65 23.61 -12.35
C LEU A 208 4.19 23.26 -12.71
N VAL A 209 3.76 23.53 -13.94
CA VAL A 209 2.43 23.10 -14.43
C VAL A 209 2.33 21.57 -14.38
N LEU A 210 3.38 20.87 -14.82
CA LEU A 210 3.45 19.42 -14.76
C LEU A 210 3.44 18.90 -13.32
N ALA A 211 4.02 19.63 -12.36
CA ALA A 211 3.91 19.33 -10.93
C ALA A 211 2.46 19.38 -10.45
N VAL A 212 1.67 20.38 -10.85
CA VAL A 212 0.25 20.47 -10.50
C VAL A 212 -0.52 19.28 -11.05
N PHE A 213 -0.34 18.92 -12.32
CA PHE A 213 -0.97 17.73 -12.90
C PHE A 213 -0.53 16.45 -12.19
N ALA A 214 0.77 16.30 -11.91
CA ALA A 214 1.32 15.17 -11.20
C ALA A 214 0.74 15.04 -9.78
N PHE A 215 0.61 16.15 -9.03
CA PHE A 215 -0.02 16.16 -7.71
C PHE A 215 -1.52 15.88 -7.77
N ARG A 216 -2.23 16.38 -8.80
CA ARG A 216 -3.63 16.04 -9.02
C ARG A 216 -3.80 14.56 -9.33
N HIS A 217 -3.02 14.01 -10.25
CA HIS A 217 -3.00 12.58 -10.54
C HIS A 217 -2.61 11.75 -9.32
N ASP A 218 -1.71 12.24 -8.46
CA ASP A 218 -1.32 11.56 -7.22
C ASP A 218 -2.40 11.64 -6.13
N ARG A 219 -3.18 12.74 -6.05
CA ARG A 219 -4.33 12.92 -5.13
C ARG A 219 -5.58 12.17 -5.58
N GLU A 220 -5.86 12.17 -6.87
CA GLU A 220 -6.98 11.47 -7.48
C GLU A 220 -6.80 9.94 -7.46
N ARG A 221 -5.66 9.43 -6.96
CA ARG A 221 -5.45 7.99 -6.73
C ARG A 221 -6.39 7.46 -5.66
N PRO A 222 -7.44 6.67 -6.02
CA PRO A 222 -8.11 5.84 -5.04
C PRO A 222 -7.19 4.64 -4.81
N ARG A 223 -6.51 4.61 -3.65
CA ARG A 223 -5.89 3.41 -3.04
C ARG A 223 -5.19 2.48 -4.04
N TRP A 224 -4.14 2.91 -4.73
CA TRP A 224 -3.33 1.97 -5.52
C TRP A 224 -2.33 1.27 -4.58
N ALA A 225 -2.68 0.09 -4.05
CA ALA A 225 -1.74 -0.70 -3.25
C ALA A 225 -0.69 -1.32 -4.19
N ALA A 226 0.56 -0.85 -4.10
CA ALA A 226 1.67 -1.32 -4.93
C ALA A 226 1.41 -1.27 -6.45
N GLY A 227 0.62 -0.30 -6.94
CA GLY A 227 0.42 -0.09 -8.38
C GLY A 227 -0.69 -0.89 -9.02
N ARG A 228 -1.55 -1.52 -8.23
CA ARG A 228 -2.78 -2.16 -8.71
C ARG A 228 -3.98 -1.28 -8.36
N LYS A 229 -4.87 -1.09 -9.32
CA LYS A 229 -6.17 -0.44 -9.10
C LYS A 229 -6.92 -1.25 -8.04
N VAL A 230 -7.19 -0.68 -6.86
CA VAL A 230 -8.01 -1.37 -5.86
C VAL A 230 -9.45 -1.33 -6.33
N ARG A 231 -10.10 -2.51 -6.44
CA ARG A 231 -11.53 -2.58 -6.74
C ARG A 231 -12.31 -1.79 -5.69
N THR A 232 -13.26 -1.00 -6.16
CA THR A 232 -14.25 -0.31 -5.33
C THR A 232 -15.21 -1.29 -4.64
N SER A 233 -15.42 -2.49 -5.21
CA SER A 233 -16.11 -3.60 -4.56
C SER A 233 -15.12 -4.67 -4.10
N SER A 234 -15.09 -4.96 -2.79
CA SER A 234 -14.36 -6.09 -2.22
C SER A 234 -15.21 -7.36 -2.13
N ALA A 235 -16.53 -7.26 -2.29
CA ALA A 235 -17.41 -8.39 -2.12
C ALA A 235 -17.42 -9.28 -3.37
N LEU A 236 -17.10 -10.56 -3.17
CA LEU A 236 -17.31 -11.61 -4.16
C LEU A 236 -18.82 -11.73 -4.44
N PRO A 237 -19.27 -11.94 -5.69
CA PRO A 237 -20.67 -12.29 -5.94
C PRO A 237 -21.08 -13.50 -5.10
N SER A 238 -22.28 -13.46 -4.51
CA SER A 238 -22.77 -14.50 -3.58
C SER A 238 -22.73 -15.90 -4.20
N GLU A 239 -23.08 -16.01 -5.48
CA GLU A 239 -23.01 -17.26 -6.27
C GLU A 239 -21.63 -17.92 -6.23
N ILE A 240 -20.56 -17.12 -6.22
CA ILE A 240 -19.18 -17.63 -6.19
C ILE A 240 -18.73 -17.83 -4.75
N ALA A 241 -19.13 -16.97 -3.83
CA ALA A 241 -18.83 -17.10 -2.41
C ALA A 241 -19.43 -18.38 -1.81
N GLU A 242 -20.57 -18.80 -2.33
CA GLU A 242 -21.26 -20.03 -1.93
C GLU A 242 -20.77 -21.27 -2.69
N SER A 243 -19.95 -21.09 -3.74
CA SER A 243 -19.47 -22.21 -4.54
C SER A 243 -18.59 -23.17 -3.72
N PRO A 244 -18.76 -24.50 -3.86
CA PRO A 244 -17.91 -25.48 -3.17
C PRO A 244 -16.42 -25.30 -3.49
N GLU A 245 -16.09 -24.91 -4.73
CA GLU A 245 -14.71 -24.65 -5.15
C GLU A 245 -14.07 -23.50 -4.36
N TYR A 246 -14.80 -22.40 -4.17
CA TYR A 246 -14.30 -21.26 -3.42
C TYR A 246 -14.12 -21.60 -1.93
N ARG A 247 -15.11 -22.29 -1.34
CA ARG A 247 -15.04 -22.75 0.05
C ARG A 247 -13.83 -23.64 0.28
N ALA A 248 -13.61 -24.64 -0.59
CA ALA A 248 -12.43 -25.52 -0.50
C ALA A 248 -11.10 -24.74 -0.61
N LYS A 249 -11.02 -23.72 -1.48
CA LYS A 249 -9.83 -22.86 -1.58
C LYS A 249 -9.62 -22.00 -0.33
N LEU A 250 -10.70 -21.45 0.22
CA LEU A 250 -10.66 -20.68 1.46
C LEU A 250 -10.21 -21.55 2.63
N ASP A 251 -10.77 -22.73 2.78
CA ASP A 251 -10.41 -23.68 3.83
C ASP A 251 -8.95 -24.13 3.70
N HIS A 252 -8.49 -24.42 2.48
CA HIS A 252 -7.09 -24.72 2.21
C HIS A 252 -6.18 -23.55 2.63
N ARG A 253 -6.52 -22.31 2.23
CA ARG A 253 -5.71 -21.14 2.54
C ARG A 253 -5.69 -20.82 4.03
N LEU A 254 -6.82 -20.96 4.72
CA LEU A 254 -6.91 -20.78 6.17
C LEU A 254 -6.13 -21.88 6.90
N THR A 255 -6.09 -23.11 6.37
CA THR A 255 -5.30 -24.21 6.90
C THR A 255 -3.79 -23.95 6.76
N GLU A 256 -3.33 -23.45 5.61
CA GLU A 256 -1.93 -23.03 5.45
C GLU A 256 -1.57 -21.91 6.43
N TRP A 257 -2.42 -20.87 6.49
CA TRP A 257 -2.20 -19.72 7.35
C TRP A 257 -2.17 -20.10 8.83
N ARG A 258 -3.12 -20.89 9.32
CA ARG A 258 -3.15 -21.32 10.73
C ARG A 258 -1.91 -22.14 11.08
N ARG A 259 -1.51 -23.10 10.22
CA ARG A 259 -0.28 -23.89 10.42
C ARG A 259 0.97 -23.00 10.48
N HIS A 260 1.04 -21.98 9.62
CA HIS A 260 2.12 -21.01 9.67
C HIS A 260 2.15 -20.25 10.99
N VAL A 261 1.02 -19.69 11.44
CA VAL A 261 0.94 -18.98 12.73
C VAL A 261 1.37 -19.91 13.88
N HIS A 262 0.82 -21.12 13.96
CA HIS A 262 1.20 -22.10 14.97
C HIS A 262 2.70 -22.49 14.93
N GLY A 263 3.29 -22.55 13.73
CA GLY A 263 4.71 -22.84 13.55
C GLY A 263 5.63 -21.74 14.09
N VAL A 264 5.19 -20.47 14.03
CA VAL A 264 5.95 -19.32 14.54
C VAL A 264 5.57 -18.92 15.97
N SER A 265 4.46 -19.43 16.51
CA SER A 265 4.02 -19.19 17.88
C SER A 265 4.96 -19.80 18.93
N THR A 266 5.14 -19.06 20.03
CA THR A 266 5.85 -19.52 21.22
C THR A 266 5.13 -20.66 21.93
N ALA A 267 5.80 -21.33 22.88
CA ALA A 267 5.17 -22.40 23.67
C ALA A 267 3.96 -21.91 24.48
N GLY A 268 4.05 -20.70 25.07
CA GLY A 268 2.96 -20.11 25.84
C GLY A 268 1.74 -19.76 24.96
N GLU A 269 1.98 -19.18 23.80
CA GLU A 269 0.93 -18.87 22.81
C GLU A 269 0.23 -20.13 22.30
N ARG A 270 0.98 -21.21 22.05
CA ARG A 270 0.40 -22.51 21.68
C ARG A 270 -0.42 -23.14 22.80
N ALA A 271 -0.04 -22.95 24.05
CA ALA A 271 -0.83 -23.41 25.20
C ALA A 271 -2.13 -22.60 25.33
N ALA A 272 -2.08 -21.28 25.13
CA ALA A 272 -3.26 -20.42 25.12
C ALA A 272 -4.23 -20.77 23.97
N LEU A 273 -3.70 -21.09 22.79
CA LEU A 273 -4.49 -21.57 21.66
C LEU A 273 -5.20 -22.89 21.97
N LEU A 274 -4.50 -23.87 22.56
CA LEU A 274 -5.09 -25.14 22.97
C LEU A 274 -6.23 -24.93 23.97
N ALA A 275 -6.04 -24.05 24.95
CA ALA A 275 -7.09 -23.71 25.92
C ALA A 275 -8.30 -23.06 25.21
N ALA A 276 -8.06 -22.14 24.28
CA ALA A 276 -9.12 -21.50 23.50
C ALA A 276 -9.89 -22.49 22.60
N GLU A 277 -9.23 -23.49 22.01
CA GLU A 277 -9.90 -24.55 21.24
C GLU A 277 -10.81 -25.41 22.11
N LEU A 278 -10.31 -25.82 23.29
CA LEU A 278 -11.12 -26.57 24.24
C LEU A 278 -12.32 -25.75 24.72
N ASP A 279 -12.12 -24.48 25.07
CA ASP A 279 -13.21 -23.59 25.48
C ASP A 279 -14.25 -23.39 24.37
N ALA A 280 -13.82 -23.26 23.11
CA ALA A 280 -14.73 -23.18 21.98
C ALA A 280 -15.59 -24.45 21.84
N VAL A 281 -15.00 -25.63 21.98
CA VAL A 281 -15.74 -26.91 21.96
C VAL A 281 -16.76 -26.98 23.11
N HIS A 282 -16.38 -26.52 24.31
CA HIS A 282 -17.31 -26.45 25.45
C HIS A 282 -18.48 -25.52 25.16
N LEU A 283 -18.23 -24.32 24.63
CA LEU A 283 -19.27 -23.34 24.29
C LEU A 283 -20.22 -23.86 23.21
N LEU A 284 -19.73 -24.65 22.26
CA LEU A 284 -20.56 -25.31 21.24
C LEU A 284 -21.48 -26.37 21.83
N ALA A 285 -20.99 -27.13 22.82
CA ALA A 285 -21.81 -28.09 23.55
C ALA A 285 -22.85 -27.40 24.44
N GLU A 286 -22.49 -26.31 25.13
CA GLU A 286 -23.41 -25.48 25.92
C GLU A 286 -24.52 -24.86 25.06
N ARG A 287 -24.18 -24.46 23.83
CA ARG A 287 -25.16 -23.98 22.83
C ARG A 287 -26.09 -25.09 22.33
N GLY A 288 -25.77 -26.36 22.55
CA GLY A 288 -26.50 -27.52 22.03
C GLY A 288 -26.23 -27.81 20.57
N THR A 289 -25.15 -27.27 19.98
CA THR A 289 -24.79 -27.50 18.58
C THR A 289 -24.13 -28.86 18.35
N ILE A 290 -23.48 -29.41 19.38
CA ILE A 290 -22.85 -30.73 19.37
C ILE A 290 -23.33 -31.57 20.56
N THR A 291 -23.37 -32.89 20.40
CA THR A 291 -23.73 -33.83 21.46
C THR A 291 -22.60 -34.03 22.46
N ALA A 292 -22.90 -34.65 23.61
CA ALA A 292 -21.89 -34.98 24.62
C ALA A 292 -20.80 -35.93 24.07
N GLU A 293 -21.17 -36.90 23.24
CA GLU A 293 -20.24 -37.82 22.58
C GLU A 293 -19.33 -37.06 21.60
N GLN A 294 -19.92 -36.22 20.73
CA GLN A 294 -19.17 -35.39 19.77
C GLN A 294 -18.20 -34.42 20.46
N ARG A 295 -18.58 -33.90 21.64
CA ARG A 295 -17.69 -33.07 22.47
C ARG A 295 -16.47 -33.86 22.92
N VAL A 296 -16.65 -35.07 23.45
CA VAL A 296 -15.53 -35.90 23.92
C VAL A 296 -14.57 -36.20 22.77
N ASP A 297 -15.09 -36.58 21.61
CA ASP A 297 -14.28 -36.84 20.41
C ASP A 297 -13.55 -35.57 19.92
N ALA A 298 -14.23 -34.42 19.94
CA ALA A 298 -13.61 -33.15 19.58
C ALA A 298 -12.49 -32.73 20.55
N GLU A 299 -12.70 -32.87 21.85
CA GLU A 299 -11.67 -32.59 22.86
C GLU A 299 -10.45 -33.51 22.69
N GLN A 300 -10.66 -34.79 22.35
CA GLN A 300 -9.57 -35.72 22.07
C GLN A 300 -8.78 -35.30 20.82
N ARG A 301 -9.46 -34.92 19.73
CA ARG A 301 -8.80 -34.39 18.51
C ARG A 301 -7.97 -33.14 18.77
N VAL A 302 -8.52 -32.19 19.55
CA VAL A 302 -7.82 -30.96 19.95
C VAL A 302 -6.57 -31.28 20.75
N ARG A 303 -6.65 -32.18 21.75
CA ARG A 303 -5.49 -32.61 22.55
C ARG A 303 -4.45 -33.37 21.71
N ALA A 304 -4.88 -34.17 20.74
CA ALA A 304 -4.02 -34.86 19.80
C ALA A 304 -3.40 -33.93 18.75
N ARG A 305 -3.86 -32.67 18.66
CA ARG A 305 -3.41 -31.65 17.70
C ARG A 305 -3.54 -32.06 16.24
N THR A 306 -4.52 -32.90 15.92
CA THR A 306 -4.71 -33.46 14.57
C THR A 306 -4.87 -32.37 13.51
N ASP A 307 -5.48 -31.25 13.86
CA ASP A 307 -5.74 -30.13 12.93
C ASP A 307 -4.52 -29.24 12.65
N TRP A 308 -3.45 -29.41 13.44
CA TRP A 308 -2.22 -28.61 13.41
C TRP A 308 -1.02 -29.36 12.83
N SER A 309 -1.08 -30.70 12.76
CA SER A 309 -0.11 -31.55 12.05
C SER A 309 -0.26 -31.52 10.53
#